data_AF-X1GUV2-F1
#
_entry.id   AF-X1GUV2-F1
#
_cell.length_a   1.000
_cell.length_b   1.000
_cell.length_c   1.000
_cell.angle_alpha   90.00
_cell.angle_beta   90.00
_cell.angle_gamma   90.00
#
_symmetry.space_group_name_H-M   'P 1'
#
loop_
_entity.id
_entity.type
_entity.pdbx_description
1 polymer ?
#
loop_
_entity_poly.entity_id
_entity_poly.type
_entity_poly.pdbx_seq_one_letter_code
_entity_poly.pdbx_strand_id
1 'polypeptide(L)'
;YACGESIGNPEYAIGKFSPELEFYSDKEKLWTERTILNIKKCRTCKFAPLCGGGCAYSSILIYKDNSKPICERYQEVLDTFLRLRGEKILKKYINSF
;
A
#
# COMPACT_ATOMS: atom_id res chain seq x y z
N TYR A 1 3.47 -16.19 -1.82
CA TYR A 1 3.52 -14.89 -2.54
C TYR A 1 2.86 -13.84 -1.69
N ALA A 2 3.28 -12.57 -1.78
CA ALA A 2 2.73 -11.50 -0.92
C ALA A 2 1.43 -10.88 -1.46
N CYS A 3 1.16 -11.02 -2.76
CA CYS A 3 0.09 -10.34 -3.48
C CYS A 3 -0.38 -11.21 -4.65
N GLY A 4 -1.67 -11.15 -5.01
CA GLY A 4 -2.27 -11.99 -6.05
C GLY A 4 -1.59 -11.82 -7.42
N GLU A 5 -1.20 -10.60 -7.73
CA GLU A 5 -0.57 -10.18 -8.97
C GLU A 5 0.87 -10.71 -9.13
N SER A 6 1.47 -11.20 -8.04
CA SER A 6 2.80 -11.82 -8.04
C SER A 6 2.77 -13.34 -8.12
N ILE A 7 1.59 -13.97 -8.05
CA ILE A 7 1.44 -15.42 -8.08
C ILE A 7 1.96 -15.96 -9.42
N GLY A 8 2.75 -17.03 -9.35
CA GLY A 8 3.28 -17.72 -10.53
C GLY A 8 4.57 -17.13 -11.08
N ASN A 9 5.09 -16.02 -10.51
CA ASN A 9 6.43 -15.54 -10.80
C ASN A 9 7.40 -15.94 -9.67
N PRO A 10 8.25 -16.98 -9.84
CA PRO A 10 9.15 -17.48 -8.80
C PRO A 10 10.12 -16.42 -8.23
N GLU A 11 10.42 -15.37 -9.00
CA GLU A 11 11.23 -14.23 -8.55
C GLU A 11 10.62 -13.59 -7.29
N TYR A 12 9.29 -13.49 -7.23
CA TYR A 12 8.54 -12.84 -6.15
C TYR A 12 7.94 -13.82 -5.13
N ALA A 13 8.32 -15.10 -5.18
CA ALA A 13 8.00 -16.04 -4.12
C ALA A 13 8.66 -15.58 -2.81
N ILE A 14 7.87 -15.39 -1.75
CA ILE A 14 8.36 -14.96 -0.41
C ILE A 14 8.64 -16.12 0.54
N GLY A 15 8.47 -17.35 0.06
CA GLY A 15 8.57 -18.55 0.88
C GLY A 15 7.97 -19.77 0.18
N LYS A 16 7.99 -20.89 0.88
CA LYS A 16 7.34 -22.15 0.51
C LYS A 16 6.48 -22.65 1.67
N PHE A 17 5.45 -23.41 1.35
CA PHE A 17 4.53 -23.97 2.35
C PHE A 17 4.80 -25.46 2.65
N SER A 18 5.32 -26.20 1.66
CA SER A 18 5.53 -27.64 1.73
C SER A 18 6.97 -28.00 1.34
N PRO A 19 7.58 -29.01 1.97
CA PRO A 19 7.05 -29.84 3.08
C PRO A 19 6.92 -29.10 4.42
N GLU A 20 7.61 -27.98 4.57
CA GLU A 20 7.55 -27.12 5.75
C GLU A 20 7.33 -25.66 5.33
N LEU A 21 6.70 -24.89 6.21
CA LEU A 21 6.54 -23.46 6.03
C LEU A 21 7.88 -22.76 6.26
N GLU A 22 8.41 -22.14 5.22
CA GLU A 22 9.65 -21.38 5.25
C GLU A 22 9.44 -20.04 4.54
N PHE A 23 9.84 -18.95 5.17
CA PHE A 23 9.86 -17.62 4.56
C PHE A 23 11.28 -17.25 4.13
N TYR A 24 11.39 -16.69 2.93
CA TYR A 24 12.65 -16.17 2.41
C TYR A 24 12.83 -14.75 2.93
N SER A 25 13.57 -14.59 4.03
CA SER A 25 13.63 -13.34 4.81
C SER A 25 13.86 -12.08 3.97
N ASP A 26 14.81 -12.10 3.04
CA ASP A 26 15.11 -10.93 2.20
C ASP A 26 13.93 -10.55 1.28
N LYS A 27 13.23 -11.56 0.74
CA LYS A 27 12.07 -11.36 -0.11
C LYS A 27 10.83 -10.98 0.69
N GLU A 28 10.70 -11.45 1.92
CA GLU A 28 9.62 -11.06 2.83
C GLU A 28 9.77 -9.59 3.25
N LYS A 29 10.98 -9.19 3.67
CA LYS A 29 11.30 -7.81 4.09
C LYS A 29 10.99 -6.77 3.03
N LEU A 30 11.17 -7.14 1.75
CA LEU A 30 10.76 -6.30 0.63
C LEU A 30 9.32 -5.81 0.78
N TRP A 31 8.41 -6.62 1.31
CA TRP A 31 7.00 -6.27 1.48
C TRP A 31 6.72 -5.70 2.87
N THR A 32 7.25 -6.32 3.93
CA THR A 32 6.90 -5.98 5.32
C THR A 32 7.57 -4.71 5.82
N GLU A 33 8.77 -4.38 5.30
CA GLU A 33 9.49 -3.15 5.69
C GLU A 33 9.08 -1.94 4.85
N ARG A 34 8.28 -2.13 3.79
CA ARG A 34 7.79 -1.04 2.96
C ARG A 34 6.60 -0.33 3.61
N THR A 35 6.90 0.60 4.52
CA THR A 35 5.90 1.39 5.23
C THR A 35 5.94 2.87 4.84
N ILE A 36 4.87 3.62 5.14
CA ILE A 36 4.86 5.08 4.97
C ILE A 36 5.91 5.81 5.82
N LEU A 37 6.41 5.15 6.88
CA LEU A 37 7.48 5.63 7.73
C LEU A 37 8.85 5.37 7.11
N ASN A 38 9.00 4.34 6.27
CA ASN A 38 10.26 3.99 5.63
C ASN A 38 10.43 4.64 4.25
N ILE A 39 9.34 4.91 3.53
CA ILE A 39 9.38 5.60 2.23
C ILE A 39 9.62 7.11 2.45
N LYS A 40 10.77 7.63 2.00
CA LYS A 40 11.20 9.02 2.23
C LYS A 40 10.14 10.06 1.84
N LYS A 41 9.51 9.92 0.67
CA LYS A 41 8.46 10.84 0.18
C LYS A 41 7.17 10.76 1.00
N CYS A 42 6.88 9.61 1.63
CA CYS A 42 5.66 9.42 2.41
C CYS A 42 5.74 10.03 3.81
N ARG A 43 6.94 10.13 4.41
CA ARG A 43 7.14 10.65 5.78
C ARG A 43 6.54 12.04 6.02
N THR A 44 6.52 12.88 4.99
CA THR A 44 6.00 14.25 5.05
C THR A 44 4.72 14.44 4.24
N CYS A 45 4.13 13.36 3.73
CA CYS A 45 2.95 13.43 2.89
C CYS A 45 1.67 13.42 3.73
N LYS A 46 0.86 14.48 3.63
CA LYS A 46 -0.43 14.60 4.34
C LYS A 46 -1.43 13.49 4.02
N PHE A 47 -1.25 12.78 2.90
CA PHE A 47 -2.12 11.68 2.48
C PHE A 47 -1.60 10.29 2.86
N ALA A 48 -0.38 10.19 3.39
CA ALA A 48 0.25 8.89 3.64
C ALA A 48 -0.59 7.95 4.52
N PRO A 49 -1.26 8.42 5.60
CA PRO A 49 -2.13 7.56 6.40
C PRO A 49 -3.35 7.01 5.65
N LEU A 50 -3.78 7.70 4.57
CA LEU A 50 -4.93 7.29 3.76
C LEU A 50 -4.51 6.37 2.61
N CYS A 51 -3.35 6.61 1.98
CA CYS A 51 -2.92 5.85 0.81
C CYS A 51 -1.95 4.70 1.09
N GLY A 52 -1.34 4.66 2.28
CA GLY A 52 -0.38 3.61 2.66
C GLY A 52 0.92 3.58 1.84
N GLY A 53 1.20 4.60 1.01
CA GLY A 53 2.36 4.63 0.10
C GLY A 53 2.15 3.92 -1.23
N GLY A 54 0.91 3.51 -1.54
CA GLY A 54 0.54 2.85 -2.79
C GLY A 54 1.02 1.40 -2.89
N CYS A 55 0.69 0.74 -4.00
CA CYS A 55 0.99 -0.67 -4.24
C CYS A 55 2.51 -0.94 -4.34
N ALA A 56 3.02 -1.86 -3.52
CA ALA A 56 4.42 -2.29 -3.55
C ALA A 56 4.79 -2.95 -4.89
N TYR A 57 3.94 -3.87 -5.37
CA TYR A 57 4.21 -4.61 -6.61
C TYR A 57 4.28 -3.68 -7.83
N SER A 58 3.35 -2.72 -7.95
CA SER A 58 3.41 -1.71 -9.01
C SER A 58 4.68 -0.86 -8.95
N SER A 59 5.17 -0.54 -7.74
CA SER A 59 6.43 0.19 -7.57
C SER A 59 7.62 -0.59 -8.12
N ILE A 60 7.70 -1.88 -7.79
CA ILE A 60 8.71 -2.80 -8.33
C ILE A 60 8.63 -2.88 -9.85
N LEU A 61 7.44 -3.04 -10.42
CA LEU A 61 7.28 -3.20 -11.87
C LEU A 61 7.65 -1.93 -12.65
N ILE A 62 7.22 -0.75 -12.17
CA ILE A 62 7.40 0.54 -12.86
C ILE A 62 8.81 1.09 -12.65
N TYR A 63 9.31 1.05 -11.41
CA TYR A 63 10.54 1.73 -11.04
C TYR A 63 11.74 0.80 -10.84
N LYS A 64 11.52 -0.52 -10.82
CA LYS A 64 12.53 -1.50 -10.40
C LYS A 64 13.12 -1.19 -9.02
N ASP A 65 12.35 -0.50 -8.19
CA ASP A 65 12.75 0.00 -6.88
C ASP A 65 11.51 0.09 -5.99
N ASN A 66 11.46 -0.74 -4.96
CA ASN A 66 10.32 -0.81 -4.06
C ASN A 66 10.24 0.35 -3.04
N SER A 67 11.30 1.17 -2.93
CA SER A 67 11.33 2.32 -2.03
C SER A 67 10.55 3.53 -2.56
N LYS A 68 10.12 3.50 -3.82
CA LYS A 68 9.33 4.57 -4.42
C LYS A 68 7.84 4.36 -4.14
N PRO A 69 7.08 5.42 -3.78
CA PRO A 69 5.64 5.31 -3.66
C PRO A 69 4.98 5.34 -5.05
N ILE A 70 3.83 4.68 -5.16
CA ILE A 70 2.89 4.92 -6.25
C ILE A 70 1.96 6.04 -5.80
N CYS A 71 2.14 7.23 -6.35
CA CYS A 71 1.29 8.38 -6.06
C CYS A 71 0.25 8.54 -7.18
N GLU A 72 -1.02 8.50 -6.83
CA GLU A 72 -2.13 8.82 -7.72
C GLU A 72 -2.66 10.24 -7.43
N ARG A 73 -3.73 10.64 -8.12
CA ARG A 73 -4.44 11.93 -7.94
C ARG A 73 -5.24 11.95 -6.63
N TYR A 74 -4.60 11.62 -5.51
CA TYR A 74 -5.24 11.41 -4.21
C TYR A 74 -6.04 12.62 -3.72
N GLN A 75 -5.56 13.83 -3.96
CA GLN A 75 -6.31 15.05 -3.62
C GLN A 75 -7.67 15.05 -4.32
N GLU A 76 -7.71 14.80 -5.63
CA GLU A 76 -8.94 14.86 -6.41
C GLU A 76 -9.91 13.72 -6.09
N VAL A 77 -9.39 12.52 -5.82
CA VAL A 77 -10.18 11.38 -5.37
C VAL A 77 -10.81 11.68 -4.01
N LEU A 78 -10.02 12.22 -3.08
CA LEU A 78 -10.50 12.60 -1.76
C LEU A 78 -11.54 13.72 -1.84
N ASP A 79 -11.30 14.75 -2.64
CA ASP A 79 -12.23 15.87 -2.83
C ASP A 79 -13.56 15.38 -3.41
N THR A 80 -13.49 14.47 -4.40
CA THR A 80 -14.69 13.85 -4.98
C THR A 80 -15.43 13.00 -3.94
N PHE A 81 -14.71 12.20 -3.15
CA PHE A 81 -15.32 11.39 -2.10
C PHE A 81 -16.01 12.24 -1.03
N LEU A 82 -15.34 13.29 -0.54
CA LEU A 82 -15.89 14.21 0.46
C LEU A 82 -17.08 14.98 -0.09
N ARG A 83 -17.04 15.43 -1.36
CA ARG A 83 -18.18 16.07 -2.01
C ARG A 83 -19.39 15.14 -2.11
N LEU A 84 -19.20 13.86 -2.42
CA LEU A 84 -20.29 12.90 -2.62
C LEU A 84 -20.81 12.27 -1.32
N ARG A 85 -19.96 12.16 -0.29
CA ARG A 85 -20.24 11.37 0.93
C ARG A 85 -20.09 12.15 2.23
N GLY A 86 -19.48 13.34 2.21
CA GLY A 86 -19.13 14.12 3.39
C GLY A 86 -20.32 14.38 4.31
N GLU A 87 -21.43 14.90 3.77
CA GLU A 87 -22.62 15.15 4.59
C GLU A 87 -23.17 13.89 5.26
N LYS A 88 -23.16 12.76 4.55
CA LYS A 88 -23.63 11.48 5.09
C LYS A 88 -22.74 11.01 6.24
N ILE A 89 -21.42 11.20 6.11
CA ILE A 89 -20.45 10.87 7.16
C ILE A 89 -20.67 11.77 8.38
N LEU A 90 -20.79 13.09 8.17
CA LEU A 90 -21.04 14.05 9.25
C LEU A 90 -22.33 13.72 10.02
N LYS A 91 -23.44 13.48 9.31
CA LYS A 91 -24.72 13.13 9.94
C LYS A 91 -24.64 11.84 10.76
N LYS A 92 -23.93 10.83 10.26
CA LYS A 92 -23.85 9.50 10.89
C LYS A 92 -22.91 9.45 12.10
N TYR A 93 -21.81 10.19 12.07
CA TYR A 93 -20.72 10.00 13.04
C TYR A 93 -20.41 11.25 13.88
N ILE A 94 -20.83 12.43 13.46
CA ILE A 94 -20.58 13.68 14.19
C ILE A 94 -21.87 14.24 14.79
N ASN A 95 -22.96 14.30 14.03
CA ASN A 95 -24.23 14.86 14.51
C ASN A 95 -25.09 13.84 15.28
N SER A 96 -24.52 12.69 15.66
CA SER A 96 -25.20 11.66 16.47
C SER A 96 -24.81 11.75 17.96
N PHE A 97 -24.17 12.85 18.37
CA PHE A 97 -23.87 13.22 19.75
C PHE A 97 -24.70 14.43 20.16
#